data_AF-A0AAV6KCX0-F1
#
_entry.id   AF-A0AAV6KCX0-F1
#
_cell.length_a   1.000
_cell.length_b   1.000
_cell.length_c   1.000
_cell.angle_alpha   90.00
_cell.angle_beta   90.00
_cell.angle_gamma   90.00
#
_symmetry.space_group_name_H-M   'P 1'
#
loop_
_entity.id
_entity.type
_entity.pdbx_description
1 polymer ?
#
loop_
_entity_poly.entity_id
_entity_poly.type
_entity_poly.pdbx_seq_one_letter_code
_entity_poly.pdbx_strand_id
1 'polypeptide(L)'
;MPETVHYVEDFEVFVTVPLLVVGIVEVNLASAPFTTNSFSQGQRLVKLVIVTSAMPDDSGQYRIGCTTPPNGMVTPPGYYI
;
A
#
# COMPACT_ATOMS: atom_id res chain seq x y z
N MET A 1 -12.96 -3.39 7.07
CA MET A 1 -12.52 -2.58 8.23
C MET A 1 -11.06 -2.23 8.01
N PRO A 2 -10.57 -1.05 8.46
CA PRO A 2 -9.16 -0.72 8.34
C PRO A 2 -8.29 -1.66 9.20
N GLU A 3 -7.07 -1.90 8.75
CA GLU A 3 -6.07 -2.69 9.45
C GLU A 3 -5.01 -1.77 10.06
N THR A 4 -4.50 -2.12 11.24
CA THR A 4 -3.39 -1.38 11.88
C THR A 4 -2.11 -2.14 11.62
N VAL A 5 -1.11 -1.46 11.06
CA VAL A 5 0.22 -2.01 10.78
C VAL A 5 1.28 -1.13 11.44
N HIS A 6 2.31 -1.74 12.01
CA HIS A 6 3.43 -1.03 12.63
C HIS A 6 4.58 -0.83 11.64
N TYR A 7 5.54 0.05 11.97
CA TYR A 7 6.73 0.24 11.14
C TYR A 7 7.63 -1.00 11.16
N VAL A 8 8.29 -1.27 10.03
CA VAL A 8 9.19 -2.42 9.85
C VAL A 8 8.47 -3.76 10.10
N GLU A 9 7.21 -3.82 9.70
CA GLU A 9 6.36 -5.01 9.79
C GLU A 9 5.97 -5.46 8.38
N ASP A 10 5.91 -6.77 8.17
CA ASP A 10 5.41 -7.33 6.93
C ASP A 10 3.90 -7.60 7.06
N PHE A 11 3.14 -7.24 6.04
CA PHE A 11 1.70 -7.48 5.97
C PHE A 11 1.29 -7.94 4.57
N GLU A 12 0.09 -8.50 4.46
CA GLU A 12 -0.40 -9.11 3.23
C GLU A 12 -1.61 -8.38 2.67
N VAL A 13 -1.57 -8.13 1.36
CA VAL A 13 -2.67 -7.54 0.62
C VAL A 13 -3.24 -8.60 -0.31
N PHE A 14 -4.55 -8.83 -0.20
CA PHE A 14 -5.29 -9.74 -1.07
C PHE A 14 -6.11 -8.93 -2.07
N VAL A 15 -5.89 -9.17 -3.37
CA VAL A 15 -6.64 -8.50 -4.44
C VAL A 15 -7.06 -9.51 -5.50
N THR A 16 -8.31 -9.43 -5.93
CA THR A 16 -8.83 -10.23 -7.04
C THR A 16 -9.08 -9.33 -8.23
N VAL A 17 -8.51 -9.68 -9.38
CA VAL A 17 -8.69 -8.95 -10.63
C VAL A 17 -9.31 -9.86 -11.69
N PRO A 18 -10.16 -9.32 -12.58
CA PRO A 18 -10.88 -10.13 -13.57
C PRO A 18 -9.97 -10.65 -14.70
N LEU A 19 -8.77 -10.08 -14.86
CA LEU A 19 -7.80 -10.46 -15.89
C LEU A 19 -6.42 -10.61 -15.27
N LEU A 20 -5.61 -11.52 -15.82
CA LEU A 20 -4.24 -11.75 -15.37
C LEU A 20 -3.41 -10.46 -15.51
N VAL A 21 -2.70 -10.09 -14.45
CA VAL A 21 -1.76 -8.96 -14.49
C VAL A 21 -0.51 -9.40 -15.23
N VAL A 22 -0.22 -8.76 -16.36
CA VAL A 22 1.03 -8.91 -17.09
C VAL A 22 1.88 -7.67 -16.81
N GLY A 23 2.72 -7.72 -15.77
CA GLY A 23 3.56 -6.59 -15.39
C GLY A 23 4.06 -6.62 -13.94
N ILE A 24 4.73 -5.55 -13.53
CA ILE A 24 5.18 -5.36 -12.16
C ILE A 24 4.00 -4.83 -11.34
N VAL A 25 3.65 -5.54 -10.28
CA VAL A 25 2.68 -5.06 -9.29
C VAL A 25 3.37 -4.07 -8.37
N GLU A 26 2.68 -2.97 -8.03
CA GLU A 26 3.16 -1.98 -7.07
C GLU A 26 2.08 -1.70 -6.03
N VAL A 27 2.48 -1.59 -4.77
CA VAL A 27 1.59 -1.20 -3.67
C VAL A 27 2.11 0.11 -3.09
N ASN A 28 1.21 1.09 -2.95
CA ASN A 28 1.53 2.41 -2.45
C ASN A 28 0.54 2.80 -1.36
N LEU A 29 1.04 3.42 -0.29
CA LEU A 29 0.21 4.06 0.72
C LEU A 29 -0.01 5.53 0.34
N ALA A 30 -1.26 5.94 0.18
CA ALA A 30 -1.66 7.30 -0.13
C ALA A 30 -2.24 7.99 1.11
N SER A 31 -1.64 9.10 1.53
CA SER A 31 -2.23 9.92 2.60
C SER A 31 -3.26 10.88 2.02
N ALA A 32 -4.47 10.89 2.61
CA ALA A 32 -5.54 11.79 2.20
C ALA A 32 -5.15 13.25 2.48
N PRO A 33 -5.24 14.15 1.48
CA PRO A 33 -4.85 15.54 1.64
C PRO A 33 -5.92 16.35 2.39
N PHE A 34 -5.47 17.36 3.14
CA PHE A 34 -6.32 18.48 3.53
C PHE A 34 -6.05 19.67 2.60
N THR A 35 -7.04 20.06 1.80
CA THR A 35 -6.87 21.11 0.78
C THR A 35 -7.79 22.30 1.04
N THR A 36 -7.22 23.51 1.08
CA THR A 36 -7.97 24.77 1.14
C THR A 36 -7.21 25.88 0.43
N ASN A 37 -7.90 26.78 -0.28
CA ASN A 37 -7.29 27.93 -0.99
C ASN A 37 -6.09 27.54 -1.87
N SER A 38 -6.22 26.48 -2.66
CA SER A 38 -5.16 25.94 -3.53
C SER A 38 -3.90 25.44 -2.79
N PHE A 39 -4.00 25.18 -1.49
CA PHE A 39 -2.93 24.59 -0.69
C PHE A 39 -3.34 23.20 -0.20
N SER A 40 -2.53 22.18 -0.51
CA SER A 40 -2.75 20.77 -0.14
C SER A 40 -1.69 20.34 0.88
N GLN A 41 -2.10 20.13 2.13
CA GLN A 41 -1.25 19.63 3.20
C GLN A 41 -1.39 18.13 3.36
N GLY A 42 -0.28 17.47 3.68
CA GLY A 42 -0.28 16.06 4.06
C GLY A 42 -0.33 15.07 2.89
N GLN A 43 -0.58 15.53 1.66
CA GLN A 43 -0.55 14.68 0.47
C GLN A 43 0.83 14.04 0.30
N ARG A 44 0.87 12.71 0.36
CA ARG A 44 2.08 11.92 0.07
C ARG A 44 1.69 10.58 -0.53
N LEU A 45 2.57 10.07 -1.38
CA LEU A 45 2.49 8.70 -1.90
C LEU A 45 3.76 7.96 -1.48
N VAL A 46 3.61 6.88 -0.72
CA VAL A 46 4.73 6.09 -0.21
C VAL A 46 4.72 4.73 -0.89
N LYS A 47 5.75 4.47 -1.70
CA LYS A 47 5.92 3.18 -2.36
C LYS A 47 6.43 2.14 -1.37
N LEU A 48 5.76 1.00 -1.31
CA LEU A 48 6.14 -0.11 -0.44
C LEU A 48 7.11 -1.06 -1.13
N VAL A 49 7.93 -1.71 -0.32
CA VAL A 49 8.80 -2.81 -0.78
C VAL A 49 7.94 -4.07 -0.84
N ILE A 50 7.95 -4.74 -1.99
CA ILE A 50 7.25 -6.01 -2.19
C ILE A 50 8.22 -7.14 -1.85
N VAL A 51 7.82 -7.98 -0.89
CA VAL A 51 8.63 -9.11 -0.39
C VAL A 51 8.18 -10.45 -0.97
N THR A 52 6.92 -10.59 -1.38
CA THR A 52 6.44 -11.80 -2.08
C THR A 52 5.86 -11.47 -3.45
N SER A 53 6.17 -12.32 -4.43
CA SER A 53 5.65 -12.17 -5.80
C SER A 53 4.14 -12.29 -5.79
N ALA A 54 3.46 -11.37 -6.48
CA ALA A 54 2.03 -11.39 -6.72
C ALA A 54 1.70 -12.52 -7.72
N MET A 55 1.72 -13.77 -7.28
CA MET A 55 1.22 -14.90 -8.06
C MET A 55 -0.26 -15.10 -7.75
N PRO A 56 -1.13 -15.18 -8.77
CA PRO A 56 -2.52 -15.50 -8.55
C PRO A 56 -2.66 -16.96 -8.10
N ASP A 57 -3.57 -17.21 -7.18
CA ASP A 57 -4.06 -18.56 -6.92
C ASP A 57 -5.00 -19.04 -8.04
N ASP A 58 -5.48 -20.29 -7.93
CA ASP A 58 -6.41 -20.90 -8.90
C ASP A 58 -7.75 -20.13 -9.04
N SER A 59 -8.05 -19.20 -8.12
CA SER A 59 -9.24 -18.34 -8.14
C SER A 59 -8.98 -16.95 -8.74
N GLY A 60 -7.75 -16.65 -9.14
CA GLY A 60 -7.34 -15.33 -9.65
C GLY A 60 -7.11 -14.29 -8.54
N GLN A 61 -6.99 -14.71 -7.29
CA GLN A 61 -6.64 -13.85 -6.16
C GLN A 61 -5.12 -13.79 -6.01
N TYR A 62 -4.61 -12.56 -5.92
CA TYR A 62 -3.20 -12.28 -5.70
C TYR A 62 -2.97 -12.04 -4.22
N ARG A 63 -1.97 -12.73 -3.66
CA ARG A 63 -1.43 -12.47 -2.33
C ARG A 63 -0.12 -11.70 -2.48
N ILE A 64 -0.10 -10.47 -1.98
CA ILE A 64 1.02 -9.55 -2.12
C ILE A 64 1.55 -9.21 -0.72
N GLY A 65 2.74 -9.71 -0.40
CA GLY A 65 3.45 -9.38 0.83
C GLY A 65 4.21 -8.08 0.67
N CYS A 66 3.99 -7.15 1.59
CA CYS A 66 4.59 -5.83 1.60
C CYS A 66 5.25 -5.55 2.96
N THR A 67 6.38 -4.85 2.96
CA THR A 67 7.01 -4.34 4.19
C THR A 67 6.62 -2.89 4.41
N THR A 68 6.19 -2.54 5.62
CA THR A 68 5.85 -1.18 5.97
C THR A 68 7.08 -0.25 5.99
N PRO A 69 6.87 1.08 5.87
CA PRO A 69 7.95 2.05 5.88
C PRO A 69 8.80 2.02 7.16
N PRO A 70 10.07 2.47 7.10
CA PRO A 70 11.00 2.28 8.21
C PRO A 70 10.73 3.17 9.42
N ASN A 71 10.11 4.35 9.22
CA ASN A 71 9.87 5.29 10.31
C ASN A 71 8.83 6.37 9.93
N GLY A 72 8.42 7.13 10.95
CA GLY A 72 7.47 8.23 10.84
C GLY A 72 7.93 9.46 10.07
N MET A 73 9.22 9.58 9.72
CA MET A 73 9.68 10.67 8.84
C MET A 73 9.26 10.42 7.39
N VAL A 74 9.32 9.16 6.96
CA VAL A 74 8.85 8.73 5.63
C VAL A 74 7.33 8.66 5.61
N THR A 75 6.73 8.12 6.68
CA THR A 75 5.29 7.83 6.75
C THR A 75 4.76 8.17 8.14
N PRO A 76 4.41 9.43 8.42
CA PRO A 76 3.86 9.84 9.70
C PRO A 76 2.66 9.00 10.13
N PRO A 77 2.49 8.74 11.43
CA PRO A 77 1.36 7.96 11.93
C PRO A 77 0.03 8.56 11.48
N GLY A 78 -0.87 7.73 10.97
CA GLY A 78 -2.17 8.17 10.47
C GLY A 78 -2.82 7.12 9.59
N TYR A 79 -3.96 7.48 9.01
CA TYR A 79 -4.65 6.65 8.05
C TYR A 79 -4.12 6.87 6.64
N TYR A 80 -3.96 5.77 5.93
CA TYR A 80 -3.54 5.70 4.54
C TYR A 80 -4.57 4.89 3.75
N ILE A 81 -4.67 5.18 2.46
CA ILE A 81 -5.44 4.42 1.47
C ILE A 81 -4.46 3.57 0.67
#